data_AF-A0A124GRN3-F1
#
_entry.id   AF-A0A124GRN3-F1
#
_cell.length_a   1.000
_cell.length_b   1.000
_cell.length_c   1.000
_cell.angle_alpha   90.00
_cell.angle_beta   90.00
_cell.angle_gamma   90.00
#
_symmetry.space_group_name_H-M   'P 1'
#
loop_
_entity.id
_entity.type
_entity.pdbx_description
1 polymer ?
#
loop_
_entity_poly.entity_id
_entity_poly.type
_entity_poly.pdbx_seq_one_letter_code
_entity_poly.pdbx_strand_id
1 'polypeptide(L)'
;MISKLLTFSLLASSGLAVPVEVDIEKRIDCPGVHIFGARGTTVPPGYGLTSTVINDLLSAYSGSTSEAITYPACGGQASCGGASYSSSVAQGIEAVASAVNSYNTKCPSTKLVLIGYSQGGEIIDAALCGGGVPNQGYTNTAVQLSKSAVNMVKAAIFMGDPLFREHEEIVKLTGEIHVLGSYPTTEAQAPSFLQFPMASHIPNLNTLRRGRGRGRGISRTEETGLPGLPSGKDRIVQGTDNDASVSRLSAVELGYLEDAYAAALTHVGSATRRLPIINRGTYARTTAIDQLVARFLGPSSAENTHKKQIISLGAGSDTRVFRLLSSRQNPDFVYHELDFAVNTAEKIRAIRSAPVLQSALGIDSSGVSTKKDTRVTVSEAGDALHSPSYHVHPVDLRSLSTCSDPAGALPGVETGLPTLLISECCLVYLSPIEAEQVVAFFTQRLFGHGKPVSGPGDTLQEAQVSGAPLGLILYEPIRPNDAFGRTMVSNLAARGIQLKTLPTYASLEAQRGRFQDQGFGDGQAAADIEFIWKRWVNEDEKERVAGLEMLDEMEEWQLLARHYCIAWGWRDRHDVPAFAGWKDLEDQQGE
;
A
#
# COMPACT_ATOMS: atom_id res chain seq x y z
N MET A 1 87.71 -50.34 56.39
CA MET A 1 88.70 -50.09 55.32
C MET A 1 88.02 -50.39 54.00
N ILE A 2 87.64 -49.34 53.23
CA ILE A 2 88.25 -48.93 51.94
C ILE A 2 88.00 -50.00 50.85
N SER A 3 87.42 -49.81 49.66
CA SER A 3 87.08 -48.70 48.74
C SER A 3 86.05 -49.29 47.73
N LYS A 4 84.92 -48.68 47.37
CA LYS A 4 84.69 -47.68 46.30
C LYS A 4 84.96 -48.11 44.84
N LEU A 5 83.85 -48.07 44.05
CA LEU A 5 83.69 -47.75 42.60
C LEU A 5 84.19 -48.79 41.57
N LEU A 6 83.51 -49.10 40.45
CA LEU A 6 82.61 -48.30 39.60
C LEU A 6 81.41 -49.09 39.05
N THR A 7 80.32 -48.32 38.91
CA THR A 7 79.00 -48.54 38.31
C THR A 7 79.02 -48.43 36.77
N PHE A 8 78.27 -49.30 36.09
CA PHE A 8 77.08 -48.97 35.27
C PHE A 8 76.55 -50.25 34.58
N SER A 9 75.39 -50.74 35.00
CA SER A 9 74.69 -51.86 34.37
C SER A 9 73.53 -51.35 33.50
N LEU A 10 73.49 -51.84 32.26
CA LEU A 10 72.37 -51.72 31.33
C LEU A 10 71.08 -52.26 31.97
N LEU A 11 70.00 -51.48 31.91
CA LEU A 11 68.65 -51.93 32.22
C LEU A 11 67.75 -51.67 31.01
N ALA A 12 67.24 -52.77 30.44
CA ALA A 12 66.13 -52.79 29.50
C ALA A 12 64.83 -52.53 30.28
N SER A 13 64.07 -51.53 29.87
CA SER A 13 62.79 -51.16 30.46
C SER A 13 61.63 -51.84 29.73
N SER A 14 60.96 -52.74 30.45
CA SER A 14 59.64 -53.28 30.10
C SER A 14 58.56 -52.28 30.52
N GLY A 15 57.61 -52.01 29.63
CA GLY A 15 56.58 -50.99 29.80
C GLY A 15 55.53 -51.28 30.88
N LEU A 16 55.14 -50.21 31.57
CA LEU A 16 53.86 -50.07 32.28
C LEU A 16 53.17 -48.84 31.67
N ALA A 17 52.08 -49.08 30.94
CA ALA A 17 51.23 -48.02 30.39
C ALA A 17 50.28 -47.53 31.48
N VAL A 18 50.37 -46.24 31.81
CA VAL A 18 49.36 -45.51 32.59
C VAL A 18 48.22 -45.15 31.62
N PRO A 19 46.94 -45.30 31.98
CA PRO A 19 45.86 -44.80 31.14
C PRO A 19 45.92 -43.27 31.15
N VAL A 20 46.28 -42.69 30.01
CA VAL A 20 46.00 -41.29 29.71
C VAL A 20 44.53 -41.23 29.34
N GLU A 21 43.71 -40.57 30.17
CA GLU A 21 42.41 -40.09 29.74
C GLU A 21 42.64 -39.14 28.57
N VAL A 22 42.41 -39.64 27.35
CA VAL A 22 42.28 -38.82 26.17
C VAL A 22 40.93 -38.14 26.31
N ASP A 23 40.95 -36.86 26.69
CA ASP A 23 39.80 -35.99 26.59
C ASP A 23 39.47 -35.87 25.09
N ILE A 24 38.49 -36.64 24.64
CA ILE A 24 37.98 -36.56 23.28
C ILE A 24 37.14 -35.28 23.24
N GLU A 25 37.80 -34.13 23.10
CA GLU A 25 37.15 -32.93 22.60
C GLU A 25 36.53 -33.28 21.25
N LYS A 26 35.21 -33.46 21.22
CA LYS A 26 34.45 -33.43 19.98
C LYS A 26 34.90 -32.18 19.23
N ARG A 27 35.53 -32.34 18.07
CA ARG A 27 35.76 -31.21 17.15
C ARG A 27 34.39 -30.66 16.76
N ILE A 28 33.93 -29.64 17.48
CA ILE A 28 32.72 -28.90 17.13
C ILE A 28 33.09 -28.06 15.91
N ASP A 29 32.57 -28.44 14.76
CA ASP A 29 32.75 -27.68 13.53
C ASP A 29 31.85 -26.43 13.60
N CYS A 30 32.45 -25.29 13.94
CA CYS A 30 31.74 -24.03 14.09
C CYS A 30 31.62 -23.33 12.72
N PRO A 31 30.40 -22.94 12.30
CA PRO A 31 30.20 -22.28 11.01
C PRO A 31 30.76 -20.86 11.03
N GLY A 32 31.09 -20.33 9.85
CA GLY A 32 31.56 -18.95 9.72
C GLY A 32 30.49 -17.91 10.11
N VAL A 33 29.21 -18.24 9.91
CA VAL A 33 28.05 -17.41 10.25
C VAL A 33 26.95 -18.29 10.88
N HIS A 34 26.32 -17.79 11.94
CA HIS A 34 25.12 -18.39 12.53
C HIS A 34 24.01 -17.35 12.70
N ILE A 35 22.78 -17.72 12.38
CA ILE A 35 21.63 -16.81 12.31
C ILE A 35 20.57 -17.24 13.34
N PHE A 36 20.19 -16.33 14.23
CA PHE A 36 19.08 -16.52 15.15
C PHE A 36 17.82 -15.85 14.60
N GLY A 37 16.70 -16.56 14.58
CA GLY A 37 15.40 -16.04 14.15
C GLY A 37 14.34 -16.09 15.25
N ALA A 38 13.70 -14.96 15.56
CA ALA A 38 12.55 -14.90 16.47
C ALA A 38 11.26 -14.52 15.72
N ARG A 39 10.27 -15.42 15.80
CA ARG A 39 8.93 -15.26 15.22
C ARG A 39 8.08 -14.23 15.98
N GLY A 40 6.99 -13.76 15.38
CA GLY A 40 6.02 -12.86 16.03
C GLY A 40 4.97 -13.56 16.88
N THR A 41 4.10 -12.77 17.52
CA THR A 41 3.01 -13.23 18.39
C THR A 41 2.07 -14.20 17.68
N THR A 42 1.61 -15.23 18.38
CA THR A 42 0.75 -16.33 17.93
C THR A 42 1.31 -17.25 16.85
N VAL A 43 2.50 -16.96 16.33
CA VAL A 43 3.13 -17.79 15.30
C VAL A 43 3.58 -19.12 15.92
N PRO A 44 3.33 -20.28 15.27
CA PRO A 44 3.82 -21.57 15.74
C PRO A 44 5.35 -21.63 15.81
N PRO A 45 5.95 -22.53 16.64
CA PRO A 45 7.40 -22.68 16.74
C PRO A 45 8.10 -22.81 15.39
N GLY A 46 9.22 -22.09 15.22
CA GLY A 46 9.94 -21.94 13.97
C GLY A 46 10.28 -20.48 13.69
N TYR A 47 10.61 -20.17 12.43
CA TYR A 47 11.06 -18.83 12.02
C TYR A 47 9.91 -17.85 11.77
N GLY A 48 8.70 -18.34 11.45
CA GLY A 48 7.60 -17.46 11.04
C GLY A 48 7.98 -16.62 9.83
N LEU A 49 7.59 -15.33 9.82
CA LEU A 49 7.89 -14.40 8.73
C LEU A 49 9.38 -14.07 8.56
N THR A 50 10.23 -14.39 9.53
CA THR A 50 11.69 -14.20 9.36
C THR A 50 12.31 -15.24 8.43
N SER A 51 11.59 -16.31 8.07
CA SER A 51 12.13 -17.41 7.24
C SER A 51 12.66 -16.93 5.90
N THR A 52 12.05 -15.91 5.29
CA THR A 52 12.47 -15.39 3.99
C THR A 52 13.88 -14.80 4.07
N VAL A 53 14.11 -13.88 4.99
CA VAL A 53 15.42 -13.23 5.19
C VAL A 53 16.48 -14.25 5.61
N ILE A 54 16.11 -15.22 6.46
CA ILE A 54 17.01 -16.29 6.88
C ILE A 54 17.41 -17.16 5.68
N ASN A 55 16.47 -17.58 4.85
CA ASN A 55 16.74 -18.40 3.67
C ASN A 55 17.61 -17.66 2.64
N ASP A 56 17.41 -16.36 2.47
CA ASP A 56 18.24 -15.53 1.60
C ASP A 56 19.68 -15.45 2.12
N LEU A 57 19.87 -15.28 3.43
CA LEU A 57 21.20 -15.29 4.05
C LEU A 57 21.87 -16.67 3.98
N LEU A 58 21.13 -17.75 4.25
CA LEU A 58 21.64 -19.11 4.10
C LEU A 58 22.09 -19.40 2.66
N SER A 59 21.35 -18.87 1.67
CA SER A 59 21.68 -18.99 0.25
C SER A 59 22.88 -18.15 -0.14
N ALA A 60 23.02 -16.94 0.41
CA ALA A 60 24.12 -16.02 0.12
C ALA A 60 25.44 -16.42 0.79
N TYR A 61 25.37 -17.08 1.96
CA TYR A 61 26.54 -17.46 2.76
C TYR A 61 26.61 -18.97 2.93
N SER A 62 27.27 -19.65 1.98
CA SER A 62 27.43 -21.11 2.01
C SER A 62 28.10 -21.60 3.30
N GLY A 63 27.53 -22.61 3.95
CA GLY A 63 28.03 -23.15 5.21
C GLY A 63 27.60 -22.37 6.45
N SER A 64 26.77 -21.33 6.30
CA SER A 64 26.07 -20.72 7.42
C SER A 64 24.99 -21.67 7.96
N THR A 65 24.62 -21.47 9.22
CA THR A 65 23.56 -22.24 9.89
C THR A 65 22.58 -21.27 10.55
N SER A 66 21.43 -21.78 10.98
CA SER A 66 20.44 -20.97 11.67
C SER A 66 19.66 -21.77 12.70
N GLU A 67 19.14 -21.09 13.72
CA GLU A 67 18.22 -21.67 14.68
C GLU A 67 17.14 -20.67 15.11
N ALA A 68 15.96 -21.19 15.44
CA ALA A 68 14.82 -20.38 15.87
C ALA A 68 14.84 -20.19 17.39
N ILE A 69 14.59 -18.97 17.85
CA ILE A 69 14.40 -18.67 19.27
C ILE A 69 13.12 -19.36 19.75
N THR A 70 13.28 -20.22 20.76
CA THR A 70 12.17 -20.94 21.36
C THR A 70 11.67 -20.18 22.58
N TYR A 71 10.50 -19.59 22.45
CA TYR A 71 9.78 -18.84 23.49
C TYR A 71 8.28 -18.92 23.22
N PRO A 72 7.39 -18.50 24.15
CA PRO A 72 5.94 -18.67 23.99
C PRO A 72 5.37 -18.00 22.73
N ALA A 73 5.87 -16.81 22.37
CA ALA A 73 5.34 -15.99 21.28
C ALA A 73 3.82 -15.82 21.38
N CYS A 74 3.32 -15.36 22.52
CA CYS A 74 1.89 -15.37 22.84
C CYS A 74 1.43 -14.02 23.40
N GLY A 75 0.16 -13.69 23.21
CA GLY A 75 -0.52 -12.51 23.74
C GLY A 75 -1.69 -12.84 24.67
N GLY A 76 -1.79 -14.07 25.16
CA GLY A 76 -2.89 -14.59 25.98
C GLY A 76 -3.79 -15.60 25.26
N GLN A 77 -3.54 -15.88 23.97
CA GLN A 77 -4.35 -16.82 23.19
C GLN A 77 -4.08 -18.28 23.58
N ALA A 78 -5.13 -19.09 23.64
CA ALA A 78 -5.02 -20.52 23.92
C ALA A 78 -4.18 -21.28 22.87
N SER A 79 -4.17 -20.82 21.62
CA SER A 79 -3.41 -21.41 20.50
C SER A 79 -1.89 -21.35 20.68
N CYS A 80 -1.39 -20.44 21.52
CA CYS A 80 0.03 -20.28 21.84
C CYS A 80 0.36 -20.60 23.31
N GLY A 81 -0.54 -21.31 24.01
CA GLY A 81 -0.32 -21.74 25.39
C GLY A 81 -0.79 -20.74 26.46
N GLY A 82 -1.47 -19.66 26.08
CA GLY A 82 -2.16 -18.75 27.01
C GLY A 82 -1.26 -17.82 27.82
N ALA A 83 0.04 -17.79 27.57
CA ALA A 83 0.94 -16.84 28.24
C ALA A 83 0.55 -15.39 27.86
N SER A 84 0.44 -14.50 28.85
CA SER A 84 0.20 -13.08 28.60
C SER A 84 1.33 -12.50 27.75
N TYR A 85 1.03 -11.43 27.00
CA TYR A 85 2.04 -10.76 26.17
C TYR A 85 3.28 -10.38 26.98
N SER A 86 3.09 -9.75 28.14
CA SER A 86 4.17 -9.37 29.06
C SER A 86 5.01 -10.57 29.54
N SER A 87 4.37 -11.69 29.88
CA SER A 87 5.07 -12.91 30.30
C SER A 87 5.82 -13.55 29.14
N SER A 88 5.26 -13.50 27.93
CA SER A 88 5.89 -14.00 26.71
C SER A 88 7.14 -13.19 26.34
N VAL A 89 7.08 -11.87 26.46
CA VAL A 89 8.23 -10.97 26.23
C VAL A 89 9.36 -11.25 27.22
N ALA A 90 9.06 -11.32 28.53
CA ALA A 90 10.08 -11.60 29.55
C ALA A 90 10.78 -12.95 29.30
N GLN A 91 10.01 -14.00 29.03
CA GLN A 91 10.56 -15.32 28.67
C GLN A 91 11.33 -15.31 27.35
N GLY A 92 10.90 -14.51 26.38
CA GLY A 92 11.58 -14.34 25.10
C GLY A 92 12.95 -13.68 25.25
N ILE A 93 13.07 -12.64 26.08
CA ILE A 93 14.35 -11.96 26.35
C ILE A 93 15.35 -12.95 26.98
N GLU A 94 14.90 -13.74 27.95
CA GLU A 94 15.71 -14.80 28.57
C GLU A 94 16.10 -15.88 27.56
N ALA A 95 15.19 -16.28 26.68
CA ALA A 95 15.45 -17.27 25.63
C ALA A 95 16.49 -16.78 24.62
N VAL A 96 16.42 -15.51 24.19
CA VAL A 96 17.44 -14.90 23.32
C VAL A 96 18.79 -14.90 24.03
N ALA A 97 18.85 -14.43 25.28
CA ALA A 97 20.09 -14.37 26.04
C ALA A 97 20.72 -15.76 26.21
N SER A 98 19.90 -16.76 26.56
CA SER A 98 20.35 -18.13 26.75
C SER A 98 20.88 -18.75 25.45
N ALA A 99 20.12 -18.64 24.35
CA ALA A 99 20.49 -19.21 23.06
C ALA A 99 21.79 -18.59 22.52
N VAL A 100 21.83 -17.26 22.46
CA VAL A 100 22.96 -16.52 21.87
C VAL A 100 24.24 -16.68 22.70
N ASN A 101 24.16 -16.56 24.03
CA ASN A 101 25.33 -16.72 24.90
C ASN A 101 25.86 -18.16 24.92
N SER A 102 24.95 -19.14 24.95
CA SER A 102 25.33 -20.55 24.90
C SER A 102 25.99 -20.91 23.57
N TYR A 103 25.49 -20.37 22.46
CA TYR A 103 26.08 -20.59 21.15
C TYR A 103 27.46 -19.94 21.05
N ASN A 104 27.61 -18.68 21.48
CA ASN A 104 28.90 -17.99 21.47
C ASN A 104 29.94 -18.70 22.37
N THR A 105 29.52 -19.30 23.48
CA THR A 105 30.42 -20.09 24.34
C THR A 105 30.97 -21.31 23.61
N LYS A 106 30.13 -21.98 22.80
CA LYS A 106 30.54 -23.15 22.00
C LYS A 106 31.36 -22.75 20.77
N CYS A 107 31.01 -21.63 20.16
CA CYS A 107 31.59 -21.14 18.91
C CYS A 107 31.97 -19.65 19.03
N PRO A 108 33.06 -19.33 19.77
CA PRO A 108 33.40 -17.95 20.13
C PRO A 108 33.84 -17.09 18.95
N SER A 109 34.23 -17.71 17.83
CA SER A 109 34.68 -17.03 16.60
C SER A 109 33.60 -16.95 15.50
N THR A 110 32.43 -17.56 15.69
CA THR A 110 31.34 -17.51 14.71
C THR A 110 30.69 -16.13 14.70
N LYS A 111 30.49 -15.56 13.50
CA LYS A 111 29.75 -14.30 13.33
C LYS A 111 28.26 -14.56 13.52
N LEU A 112 27.60 -13.73 14.32
CA LEU A 112 26.19 -13.88 14.68
C LEU A 112 25.34 -12.85 13.92
N VAL A 113 24.18 -13.30 13.45
CA VAL A 113 23.14 -12.45 12.87
C VAL A 113 21.85 -12.68 13.65
N LEU A 114 21.21 -11.61 14.13
CA LEU A 114 19.97 -11.69 14.89
C LEU A 114 18.82 -11.12 14.08
N ILE A 115 17.71 -11.86 13.95
CA ILE A 115 16.57 -11.47 13.12
C ILE A 115 15.28 -11.66 13.90
N GLY A 116 14.48 -10.60 14.03
CA GLY A 116 13.23 -10.60 14.79
C GLY A 116 12.07 -9.98 14.01
N TYR A 117 10.86 -10.52 14.20
CA TYR A 117 9.62 -9.93 13.68
C TYR A 117 8.60 -9.69 14.81
N SER A 118 7.97 -8.51 14.87
CA SER A 118 6.96 -8.14 15.88
C SER A 118 7.50 -8.35 17.30
N GLN A 119 6.81 -9.12 18.15
CA GLN A 119 7.30 -9.54 19.48
C GLN A 119 8.72 -10.17 19.42
N GLY A 120 9.08 -10.83 18.31
CA GLY A 120 10.42 -11.37 18.08
C GLY A 120 11.50 -10.31 17.89
N GLY A 121 11.16 -9.13 17.35
CA GLY A 121 12.03 -7.95 17.33
C GLY A 121 12.23 -7.41 18.74
N GLU A 122 11.12 -7.20 19.45
CA GLU A 122 11.07 -6.67 20.83
C GLU A 122 12.02 -7.41 21.77
N ILE A 123 11.96 -8.74 21.76
CA ILE A 123 12.75 -9.57 22.69
C ILE A 123 14.24 -9.60 22.32
N ILE A 124 14.59 -9.46 21.03
CA ILE A 124 15.98 -9.44 20.60
C ILE A 124 16.58 -8.07 20.87
N ASP A 125 15.86 -6.98 20.59
CA ASP A 125 16.32 -5.62 20.87
C ASP A 125 16.56 -5.44 22.38
N ALA A 126 15.59 -5.80 23.22
CA ALA A 126 15.76 -5.73 24.68
C ALA A 126 16.94 -6.58 25.19
N ALA A 127 17.19 -7.76 24.61
CA ALA A 127 18.33 -8.61 25.01
C ALA A 127 19.69 -8.06 24.55
N LEU A 128 19.76 -7.53 23.33
CA LEU A 128 20.98 -7.00 22.69
C LEU A 128 21.34 -5.59 23.20
N CYS A 129 20.35 -4.71 23.32
CA CYS A 129 20.52 -3.29 23.60
C CYS A 129 20.23 -2.90 25.06
N GLY A 130 19.51 -3.75 25.80
CA GLY A 130 19.07 -3.43 27.17
C GLY A 130 17.93 -2.41 27.18
N GLY A 131 17.85 -1.57 28.22
CA GLY A 131 16.84 -0.50 28.34
C GLY A 131 15.48 -0.92 28.90
N GLY A 132 15.22 -2.23 29.01
CA GLY A 132 13.97 -2.78 29.53
C GLY A 132 12.80 -2.68 28.53
N VAL A 133 11.62 -3.12 28.95
CA VAL A 133 10.37 -3.04 28.17
C VAL A 133 9.26 -2.48 29.08
N PRO A 134 9.25 -1.16 29.35
CA PRO A 134 8.39 -0.57 30.38
C PRO A 134 6.89 -0.75 30.13
N ASN A 135 6.46 -0.71 28.87
CA ASN A 135 5.09 -1.00 28.43
C ASN A 135 4.64 -2.43 28.72
N GLN A 136 5.59 -3.36 28.91
CA GLN A 136 5.33 -4.76 29.26
C GLN A 136 5.70 -5.12 30.70
N GLY A 137 6.09 -4.13 31.51
CA GLY A 137 6.48 -4.34 32.91
C GLY A 137 7.85 -5.02 33.10
N TYR A 138 8.65 -5.18 32.05
CA TYR A 138 10.01 -5.71 32.15
C TYR A 138 10.98 -4.57 32.49
N THR A 139 11.52 -4.56 33.71
CA THR A 139 12.28 -3.43 34.26
C THR A 139 13.79 -3.59 34.22
N ASN A 140 14.29 -4.77 33.83
CA ASN A 140 15.74 -5.02 33.74
C ASN A 140 16.32 -4.28 32.53
N THR A 141 17.11 -3.25 32.79
CA THR A 141 17.69 -2.39 31.75
C THR A 141 19.09 -2.82 31.30
N ALA A 142 19.66 -3.88 31.87
CA ALA A 142 20.97 -4.38 31.47
C ALA A 142 20.92 -5.02 30.07
N VAL A 143 22.04 -5.00 29.35
CA VAL A 143 22.25 -5.86 28.18
C VAL A 143 22.33 -7.31 28.66
N GLN A 144 21.53 -8.20 28.07
CA GLN A 144 21.45 -9.61 28.49
C GLN A 144 22.42 -10.52 27.72
N LEU A 145 22.90 -10.07 26.55
CA LEU A 145 23.97 -10.74 25.84
C LEU A 145 25.34 -10.49 26.51
N SER A 146 26.18 -11.52 26.55
CA SER A 146 27.55 -11.39 27.04
C SER A 146 28.35 -10.47 26.12
N LYS A 147 29.36 -9.79 26.66
CA LYS A 147 30.24 -8.94 25.84
C LYS A 147 30.89 -9.71 24.68
N SER A 148 31.24 -10.99 24.90
CA SER A 148 31.80 -11.84 23.85
C SER A 148 30.79 -12.14 22.74
N ALA A 149 29.52 -12.36 23.10
CA ALA A 149 28.46 -12.59 22.13
C ALA A 149 28.14 -11.30 21.35
N VAL A 150 27.99 -10.16 22.04
CA VAL A 150 27.75 -8.84 21.42
C VAL A 150 28.83 -8.52 20.39
N ASN A 151 30.12 -8.73 20.72
CA ASN A 151 31.23 -8.50 19.79
C ASN A 151 31.15 -9.34 18.50
N MET A 152 30.47 -10.48 18.58
CA MET A 152 30.29 -11.39 17.45
C MET A 152 29.00 -11.12 16.66
N VAL A 153 28.07 -10.32 17.18
CA VAL A 153 26.90 -9.85 16.41
C VAL A 153 27.37 -8.89 15.32
N LYS A 154 27.22 -9.30 14.06
CA LYS A 154 27.60 -8.49 12.88
C LYS A 154 26.43 -7.85 12.18
N ALA A 155 25.22 -8.33 12.43
CA ALA A 155 23.98 -7.72 11.98
C ALA A 155 22.83 -8.05 12.93
N ALA A 156 21.95 -7.08 13.13
CA ALA A 156 20.66 -7.25 13.80
C ALA A 156 19.58 -6.64 12.90
N ILE A 157 18.54 -7.42 12.60
CA ILE A 157 17.47 -7.06 11.65
C ILE A 157 16.14 -7.23 12.37
N PHE A 158 15.51 -6.11 12.74
CA PHE A 158 14.22 -6.13 13.43
C PHE A 158 13.14 -5.58 12.48
N MET A 159 12.04 -6.31 12.37
CA MET A 159 10.91 -5.98 11.50
C MET A 159 9.66 -5.84 12.38
N GLY A 160 9.06 -4.64 12.43
CA GLY A 160 7.90 -4.37 13.29
C GLY A 160 8.23 -4.42 14.79
N ASP A 161 9.42 -3.95 15.20
CA ASP A 161 9.84 -3.95 16.61
C ASP A 161 9.05 -2.92 17.46
N PRO A 162 8.25 -3.35 18.46
CA PRO A 162 7.49 -2.46 19.34
C PRO A 162 8.35 -1.52 20.20
N LEU A 163 9.65 -1.79 20.37
CA LEU A 163 10.56 -0.91 21.13
C LEU A 163 11.13 0.26 20.32
N PHE A 164 10.88 0.29 19.01
CA PHE A 164 11.43 1.32 18.12
C PHE A 164 10.91 2.74 18.47
N ARG A 165 11.83 3.73 18.53
CA ARG A 165 11.51 5.15 18.77
C ARG A 165 12.22 6.05 17.75
N GLU A 166 11.49 6.94 17.09
CA GLU A 166 11.92 7.77 15.94
C GLU A 166 13.07 8.77 16.21
N HIS A 167 13.64 8.84 17.42
CA HIS A 167 14.65 9.84 17.80
C HIS A 167 15.83 9.31 18.62
N GLU A 168 16.00 7.99 18.78
CA GLU A 168 17.28 7.46 19.31
C GLU A 168 18.24 7.21 18.13
N GLU A 169 19.27 8.07 17.99
CA GLU A 169 20.51 7.62 17.35
C GLU A 169 21.00 6.39 18.13
N ILE A 170 21.04 5.22 17.48
CA ILE A 170 21.61 4.02 18.08
C ILE A 170 23.13 4.19 18.12
N VAL A 171 23.62 4.97 19.09
CA VAL A 171 24.99 4.86 19.60
C VAL A 171 24.96 3.80 20.70
N LYS A 172 24.98 2.51 20.34
CA LYS A 172 25.07 1.40 21.30
C LYS A 172 26.17 0.40 20.89
N LEU A 173 27.38 0.70 21.37
CA LEU A 173 28.54 -0.17 21.68
C LEU A 173 28.92 -1.32 20.71
N THR A 174 29.87 -1.08 19.81
CA THR A 174 31.30 -1.48 19.88
C THR A 174 31.99 -1.15 18.55
N GLY A 175 33.25 -0.73 18.61
CA GLY A 175 34.02 -0.26 17.46
C GLY A 175 34.04 -1.26 16.31
N GLU A 176 33.80 -0.73 15.10
CA GLU A 176 33.72 -1.46 13.83
C GLU A 176 32.60 -2.51 13.72
N ILE A 177 31.36 -2.04 13.90
CA ILE A 177 30.23 -2.62 13.16
C ILE A 177 30.38 -2.16 11.71
N HIS A 178 30.99 -3.00 10.88
CA HIS A 178 30.77 -2.94 9.45
C HIS A 178 29.30 -3.33 9.20
N VAL A 179 28.43 -2.32 9.13
CA VAL A 179 27.44 -2.32 8.05
C VAL A 179 28.26 -2.49 6.77
N LEU A 180 27.94 -3.49 5.95
CA LEU A 180 28.58 -3.61 4.65
C LEU A 180 28.34 -2.32 3.86
N GLY A 181 29.43 -1.57 3.71
CA GLY A 181 29.60 -0.31 3.00
C GLY A 181 30.46 0.62 3.88
N SER A 182 31.77 0.84 3.70
CA SER A 182 32.68 0.74 2.54
C SER A 182 34.14 1.04 3.02
N TYR A 183 35.19 0.89 2.18
CA TYR A 183 36.51 1.54 2.31
C TYR A 183 37.26 1.55 0.95
N PRO A 184 38.26 2.44 0.71
CA PRO A 184 38.23 3.90 0.80
C PRO A 184 38.48 4.57 -0.57
N THR A 185 38.21 5.87 -0.59
CA THR A 185 38.15 6.83 -1.71
C THR A 185 39.31 6.83 -2.71
N THR A 186 38.99 6.95 -4.01
CA THR A 186 39.20 8.17 -4.85
C THR A 186 38.66 7.93 -6.27
N GLU A 187 38.01 8.94 -6.85
CA GLU A 187 37.40 9.00 -8.20
C GLU A 187 36.14 8.15 -8.48
N ALA A 188 35.20 8.81 -9.16
CA ALA A 188 33.98 8.33 -9.82
C ALA A 188 32.78 7.85 -8.94
N GLN A 189 31.67 8.57 -9.12
CA GLN A 189 30.27 8.12 -9.01
C GLN A 189 29.70 7.83 -7.59
N ALA A 190 28.96 8.83 -7.07
CA ALA A 190 27.79 8.62 -6.21
C ALA A 190 26.81 7.61 -6.87
N PRO A 191 25.92 6.85 -6.18
CA PRO A 191 25.10 7.28 -5.03
C PRO A 191 24.61 6.16 -4.03
N SER A 192 23.68 6.55 -3.15
CA SER A 192 22.47 5.82 -2.66
C SER A 192 22.53 4.78 -1.52
N PHE A 193 21.67 5.04 -0.52
CA PHE A 193 21.37 4.27 0.70
C PHE A 193 20.11 3.40 0.52
N LEU A 194 20.04 2.22 1.16
CA LEU A 194 18.86 1.35 1.17
C LEU A 194 18.51 0.90 2.60
N GLN A 195 17.24 1.04 2.97
CA GLN A 195 16.63 0.55 4.22
C GLN A 195 15.36 -0.22 3.83
N PHE A 196 15.07 -1.33 4.53
CA PHE A 196 13.80 -2.07 4.42
C PHE A 196 12.88 -1.71 5.59
N PRO A 197 11.77 -1.01 5.32
CA PRO A 197 10.57 -1.07 6.14
C PRO A 197 9.43 -1.73 5.34
N MET A 198 8.87 -2.77 5.96
CA MET A 198 7.60 -3.45 5.67
C MET A 198 6.83 -2.96 4.44
N ALA A 199 7.11 -3.58 3.30
CA ALA A 199 6.10 -3.79 2.28
C ALA A 199 5.19 -4.92 2.78
N SER A 200 3.90 -4.65 2.88
CA SER A 200 2.87 -5.68 3.01
C SER A 200 3.08 -6.74 1.91
N HIS A 201 3.08 -8.01 2.29
CA HIS A 201 3.14 -9.09 1.31
C HIS A 201 1.94 -8.96 0.35
N ILE A 202 2.22 -8.70 -0.92
CA ILE A 202 1.32 -8.91 -2.05
C ILE A 202 1.77 -10.24 -2.69
N PRO A 203 1.02 -11.35 -2.61
CA PRO A 203 1.36 -12.52 -3.40
C PRO A 203 0.80 -12.37 -4.83
N ASN A 204 1.67 -12.55 -5.83
CA ASN A 204 1.44 -13.62 -6.80
C ASN A 204 2.77 -14.12 -7.38
N LEU A 205 3.08 -15.38 -7.05
CA LEU A 205 4.34 -16.08 -7.26
C LEU A 205 4.26 -16.96 -8.53
N ASN A 206 3.83 -16.38 -9.66
CA ASN A 206 3.59 -17.14 -10.90
C ASN A 206 4.21 -16.60 -12.20
N THR A 207 5.03 -15.55 -12.18
CA THR A 207 5.71 -15.06 -13.40
C THR A 207 7.12 -15.61 -13.62
N LEU A 208 7.69 -16.37 -12.69
CA LEU A 208 9.05 -16.93 -12.81
C LEU A 208 9.12 -18.40 -13.27
N ARG A 209 8.02 -18.98 -13.73
CA ARG A 209 7.98 -20.39 -14.18
C ARG A 209 7.67 -20.55 -15.67
N ARG A 210 8.26 -19.74 -16.55
CA ARG A 210 8.45 -20.11 -17.96
C ARG A 210 9.78 -19.60 -18.50
N GLY A 211 10.69 -20.55 -18.75
CA GLY A 211 11.68 -20.46 -19.84
C GLY A 211 12.98 -19.74 -19.55
N ARG A 212 13.93 -20.45 -18.91
CA ARG A 212 15.36 -20.25 -19.18
C ARG A 212 15.61 -20.46 -20.69
N GLY A 213 15.95 -19.39 -21.40
CA GLY A 213 16.48 -19.43 -22.76
C GLY A 213 17.62 -18.43 -22.89
N ARG A 214 18.85 -18.94 -22.99
CA ARG A 214 20.09 -18.20 -23.19
C ARG A 214 20.06 -17.34 -24.47
N GLY A 215 20.65 -16.14 -24.41
CA GLY A 215 21.58 -15.69 -25.47
C GLY A 215 21.44 -14.26 -26.03
N ARG A 216 22.50 -13.48 -25.78
CA ARG A 216 23.10 -12.42 -26.62
C ARG A 216 22.44 -11.04 -26.78
N GLY A 217 23.14 -10.05 -26.20
CA GLY A 217 23.57 -8.82 -26.89
C GLY A 217 22.53 -7.72 -27.07
N ILE A 218 22.56 -6.69 -26.23
CA ILE A 218 21.78 -5.45 -26.44
C ILE A 218 22.75 -4.33 -26.83
N SER A 219 22.66 -3.96 -28.11
CA SER A 219 23.10 -2.67 -28.63
C SER A 219 22.07 -1.61 -28.23
N ARG A 220 22.54 -0.43 -27.82
CA ARG A 220 21.70 0.75 -27.58
C ARG A 220 21.13 1.25 -28.90
N THR A 221 19.81 1.34 -28.98
CA THR A 221 19.09 2.17 -29.97
C THR A 221 17.99 2.93 -29.24
N GLU A 222 18.00 4.24 -29.41
CA GLU A 222 16.94 5.16 -28.99
C GLU A 222 15.64 4.78 -29.70
N GLU A 223 14.56 4.53 -28.94
CA GLU A 223 13.24 4.24 -29.49
C GLU A 223 12.50 5.56 -29.79
N THR A 224 12.37 5.86 -31.08
CA THR A 224 11.28 6.67 -31.61
C THR A 224 10.03 5.77 -31.68
N GLY A 225 9.10 5.94 -30.72
CA GLY A 225 7.89 5.12 -30.62
C GLY A 225 6.83 5.47 -31.67
N LEU A 226 6.30 4.43 -32.34
CA LEU A 226 5.05 4.46 -33.12
C LEU A 226 3.85 4.78 -32.20
N PRO A 227 2.82 5.51 -32.69
CA PRO A 227 1.63 5.80 -31.90
C PRO A 227 0.82 4.52 -31.65
N GLY A 228 0.59 4.18 -30.37
CA GLY A 228 -0.38 3.16 -29.96
C GLY A 228 0.13 2.02 -29.06
N LEU A 229 1.44 1.85 -28.84
CA LEU A 229 1.92 0.91 -27.81
C LEU A 229 2.14 1.63 -26.47
N PRO A 230 1.56 1.14 -25.35
CA PRO A 230 1.80 1.73 -24.04
C PRO A 230 3.28 1.60 -23.69
N SER A 231 3.87 2.69 -23.19
CA SER A 231 5.21 2.64 -22.63
C SER A 231 5.26 1.61 -21.49
N GLY A 232 6.44 1.06 -21.18
CA GLY A 232 6.59 0.14 -20.04
C GLY A 232 6.09 0.73 -18.71
N LYS A 233 6.11 2.07 -18.58
CA LYS A 233 5.58 2.80 -17.42
C LYS A 233 4.04 2.80 -17.40
N ASP A 234 3.39 2.97 -18.54
CA ASP A 234 1.93 2.99 -18.63
C ASP A 234 1.34 1.61 -18.26
N ARG A 235 2.01 0.51 -18.63
CA ARG A 235 1.60 -0.85 -18.22
C ARG A 235 1.64 -1.04 -16.70
N ILE A 236 2.61 -0.44 -16.01
CA ILE A 236 2.71 -0.51 -14.54
C ILE A 236 1.55 0.27 -13.91
N VAL A 237 1.24 1.47 -14.43
CA VAL A 237 0.10 2.26 -13.95
C VAL A 237 -1.22 1.54 -14.19
N GLN A 238 -1.44 0.97 -15.39
CA GLN A 238 -2.62 0.16 -15.71
C GLN A 238 -2.79 -1.01 -14.72
N GLY A 239 -1.70 -1.67 -14.35
CA GLY A 239 -1.73 -2.79 -13.39
C GLY A 239 -2.10 -2.42 -11.95
N THR A 240 -2.09 -1.13 -11.58
CA THR A 240 -2.50 -0.69 -10.23
C THR A 240 -3.99 -0.90 -9.97
N ASP A 241 -4.81 -0.96 -11.02
CA ASP A 241 -6.23 -1.31 -10.91
C ASP A 241 -6.45 -2.70 -10.30
N ASN A 242 -5.63 -3.68 -10.69
CA ASN A 242 -5.73 -5.03 -10.12
C ASN A 242 -5.44 -5.06 -8.61
N ASP A 243 -4.54 -4.22 -8.10
CA ASP A 243 -4.33 -4.11 -6.65
C ASP A 243 -5.54 -3.53 -5.93
N ALA A 244 -6.19 -2.53 -6.55
CA ALA A 244 -7.39 -1.89 -6.02
C ALA A 244 -8.59 -2.85 -6.03
N SER A 245 -8.83 -3.56 -7.14
CA SER A 245 -9.94 -4.52 -7.25
C SER A 245 -9.79 -5.70 -6.29
N VAL A 246 -8.58 -6.25 -6.14
CA VAL A 246 -8.30 -7.32 -5.15
C VAL A 246 -8.51 -6.83 -3.71
N SER A 247 -8.09 -5.59 -3.40
CA SER A 247 -8.30 -5.04 -2.05
C SER A 247 -9.78 -4.80 -1.76
N ARG A 248 -10.54 -4.34 -2.75
CA ARG A 248 -11.99 -4.21 -2.66
C ARG A 248 -12.67 -5.57 -2.45
N LEU A 249 -12.31 -6.58 -3.25
CA LEU A 249 -12.89 -7.92 -3.11
C LEU A 249 -12.59 -8.52 -1.73
N SER A 250 -11.37 -8.37 -1.22
CA SER A 250 -11.01 -8.80 0.14
C SER A 250 -11.89 -8.13 1.20
N ALA A 251 -12.10 -6.81 1.11
CA ALA A 251 -12.97 -6.09 2.04
C ALA A 251 -14.43 -6.56 1.94
N VAL A 252 -14.91 -6.91 0.75
CA VAL A 252 -16.27 -7.45 0.54
C VAL A 252 -16.42 -8.85 1.13
N GLU A 253 -15.48 -9.76 0.84
CA GLU A 253 -15.51 -11.15 1.34
C GLU A 253 -15.49 -11.23 2.88
N LEU A 254 -14.86 -10.25 3.52
CA LEU A 254 -14.77 -10.14 4.98
C LEU A 254 -15.90 -9.29 5.59
N GLY A 255 -16.84 -8.79 4.79
CA GLY A 255 -18.01 -8.06 5.27
C GLY A 255 -17.76 -6.59 5.63
N TYR A 256 -16.64 -6.00 5.25
CA TYR A 256 -16.42 -4.57 5.42
C TYR A 256 -17.36 -3.78 4.51
N LEU A 257 -17.50 -4.22 3.25
CA LEU A 257 -18.27 -3.55 2.21
C LEU A 257 -19.38 -4.47 1.67
N GLU A 258 -20.55 -3.88 1.40
CA GLU A 258 -21.61 -4.56 0.66
C GLU A 258 -21.50 -4.22 -0.83
N ASP A 259 -21.06 -5.20 -1.63
CA ASP A 259 -20.89 -5.02 -3.06
C ASP A 259 -21.00 -6.34 -3.83
N ALA A 260 -22.18 -6.58 -4.41
CA ALA A 260 -22.46 -7.77 -5.20
C ALA A 260 -21.69 -7.82 -6.55
N TYR A 261 -21.01 -6.73 -6.94
CA TYR A 261 -20.40 -6.58 -8.26
C TYR A 261 -18.88 -6.75 -8.24
N ALA A 262 -18.23 -6.56 -7.08
CA ALA A 262 -16.78 -6.58 -6.95
C ALA A 262 -16.13 -7.87 -7.49
N ALA A 263 -16.74 -9.03 -7.20
CA ALA A 263 -16.25 -10.31 -7.67
C ALA A 263 -16.29 -10.45 -9.22
N ALA A 264 -17.25 -9.81 -9.89
CA ALA A 264 -17.38 -9.89 -11.35
C ALA A 264 -16.33 -9.07 -12.10
N LEU A 265 -15.76 -8.04 -11.45
CA LEU A 265 -14.71 -7.18 -12.02
C LEU A 265 -13.30 -7.53 -11.51
N THR A 266 -13.16 -8.51 -10.62
CA THR A 266 -11.85 -8.97 -10.13
C THR A 266 -11.42 -10.23 -10.88
N HIS A 267 -10.17 -10.31 -11.33
CA HIS A 267 -9.67 -11.47 -12.05
C HIS A 267 -9.79 -12.76 -11.22
N VAL A 268 -10.31 -13.81 -11.86
CA VAL A 268 -10.50 -15.13 -11.25
C VAL A 268 -9.14 -15.69 -10.81
N GLY A 269 -9.05 -16.11 -9.54
CA GLY A 269 -7.81 -16.63 -8.95
C GLY A 269 -6.85 -15.57 -8.41
N SER A 270 -7.19 -14.28 -8.52
CA SER A 270 -6.43 -13.18 -7.89
C SER A 270 -6.88 -12.86 -6.46
N ALA A 271 -8.01 -13.42 -6.00
CA ALA A 271 -8.54 -13.19 -4.66
C ALA A 271 -7.53 -13.64 -3.60
N THR A 272 -6.88 -12.65 -2.98
CA THR A 272 -6.00 -12.85 -1.84
C THR A 272 -6.54 -11.99 -0.72
N ARG A 273 -6.84 -12.62 0.42
CA ARG A 273 -7.17 -11.91 1.65
C ARG A 273 -6.08 -10.88 1.96
N ARG A 274 -6.46 -9.62 2.07
CA ARG A 274 -5.59 -8.53 2.50
C ARG A 274 -5.57 -8.45 4.03
N LEU A 275 -4.54 -7.82 4.56
CA LEU A 275 -4.39 -7.59 6.00
C LEU A 275 -5.51 -6.65 6.53
N PRO A 276 -5.92 -6.77 7.80
CA PRO A 276 -6.97 -5.93 8.39
C PRO A 276 -6.75 -4.42 8.21
N ILE A 277 -5.50 -3.96 8.29
CA ILE A 277 -5.11 -2.57 8.05
C ILE A 277 -5.50 -2.08 6.64
N ILE A 278 -5.35 -2.95 5.63
CA ILE A 278 -5.70 -2.65 4.23
C ILE A 278 -7.22 -2.72 4.03
N ASN A 279 -7.90 -3.68 4.64
CA ASN A 279 -9.37 -3.79 4.54
C ASN A 279 -10.05 -2.58 5.19
N ARG A 280 -9.59 -2.15 6.37
CA ARG A 280 -10.12 -0.95 7.05
C ARG A 280 -9.81 0.33 6.26
N GLY A 281 -8.61 0.45 5.67
CA GLY A 281 -8.30 1.55 4.75
C GLY A 281 -9.21 1.56 3.52
N THR A 282 -9.44 0.40 2.90
CA THR A 282 -10.33 0.23 1.74
C THR A 282 -11.78 0.60 2.07
N TYR A 283 -12.24 0.21 3.27
CA TYR A 283 -13.53 0.60 3.80
C TYR A 283 -13.64 2.13 3.93
N ALA A 284 -12.72 2.77 4.66
CA ALA A 284 -12.78 4.20 4.95
C ALA A 284 -12.70 5.05 3.67
N ARG A 285 -11.82 4.66 2.72
CA ARG A 285 -11.75 5.22 1.37
C ARG A 285 -13.11 5.15 0.66
N THR A 286 -13.69 3.96 0.60
CA THR A 286 -14.92 3.71 -0.16
C THR A 286 -16.10 4.49 0.44
N THR A 287 -16.31 4.39 1.75
CA THR A 287 -17.47 4.98 2.41
C THR A 287 -17.44 6.50 2.40
N ALA A 288 -16.26 7.10 2.52
CA ALA A 288 -16.14 8.56 2.50
C ALA A 288 -16.38 9.16 1.11
N ILE A 289 -15.91 8.52 0.04
CA ILE A 289 -16.27 8.92 -1.34
C ILE A 289 -17.76 8.71 -1.58
N ASP A 290 -18.31 7.56 -1.16
CA ASP A 290 -19.73 7.27 -1.32
C ASP A 290 -20.61 8.29 -0.55
N GLN A 291 -20.18 8.78 0.61
CA GLN A 291 -20.86 9.85 1.34
C GLN A 291 -20.90 11.16 0.57
N LEU A 292 -19.79 11.56 -0.07
CA LEU A 292 -19.73 12.77 -0.90
C LEU A 292 -20.61 12.63 -2.17
N VAL A 293 -20.56 11.46 -2.81
CA VAL A 293 -21.42 11.13 -3.96
C VAL A 293 -22.89 11.13 -3.58
N ALA A 294 -23.26 10.53 -2.45
CA ALA A 294 -24.64 10.50 -1.96
C ALA A 294 -25.19 11.91 -1.68
N ARG A 295 -24.38 12.79 -1.07
CA ARG A 295 -24.76 14.19 -0.84
C ARG A 295 -24.89 14.98 -2.14
N PHE A 296 -24.01 14.74 -3.11
CA PHE A 296 -24.13 15.35 -4.44
C PHE A 296 -25.41 14.89 -5.13
N LEU A 297 -25.73 13.60 -5.14
CA LEU A 297 -26.93 13.09 -5.80
C LEU A 297 -28.22 13.50 -5.06
N GLY A 298 -28.18 13.57 -3.73
CA GLY A 298 -29.36 13.83 -2.88
C GLY A 298 -30.30 12.61 -2.79
N PRO A 299 -31.43 12.71 -2.09
CA PRO A 299 -32.40 11.62 -2.00
C PRO A 299 -33.00 11.30 -3.38
N SER A 300 -33.33 10.03 -3.61
CA SER A 300 -34.14 9.65 -4.76
C SER A 300 -35.59 10.03 -4.47
N SER A 301 -36.09 11.09 -5.10
CA SER A 301 -37.47 11.52 -4.99
C SER A 301 -38.04 11.86 -6.36
N ALA A 302 -39.35 11.67 -6.54
CA ALA A 302 -40.06 12.07 -7.76
C ALA A 302 -40.05 13.59 -7.98
N GLU A 303 -39.72 14.36 -6.93
CA GLU A 303 -39.61 15.81 -6.92
C GLU A 303 -38.18 16.30 -7.25
N ASN A 304 -37.19 15.41 -7.30
CA ASN A 304 -35.83 15.75 -7.68
C ASN A 304 -35.77 15.88 -9.21
N THR A 305 -36.07 17.07 -9.72
CA THR A 305 -36.25 17.34 -11.16
C THR A 305 -34.95 17.59 -11.92
N HIS A 306 -33.80 17.67 -11.23
CA HIS A 306 -32.54 18.05 -11.85
C HIS A 306 -31.65 16.83 -12.10
N LYS A 307 -31.58 16.42 -13.37
CA LYS A 307 -30.65 15.40 -13.84
C LYS A 307 -29.20 15.81 -13.50
N LYS A 308 -28.41 14.87 -12.97
CA LYS A 308 -27.00 15.09 -12.59
C LYS A 308 -26.05 14.24 -13.42
N GLN A 309 -24.77 14.55 -13.37
CA GLN A 309 -23.74 13.77 -14.05
C GLN A 309 -22.57 13.45 -13.12
N ILE A 310 -22.02 12.24 -13.25
CA ILE A 310 -20.76 11.85 -12.60
C ILE A 310 -19.76 11.44 -13.68
N ILE A 311 -18.52 11.90 -13.59
CA ILE A 311 -17.40 11.49 -14.44
C ILE A 311 -16.28 10.96 -13.55
N SER A 312 -16.02 9.66 -13.62
CA SER A 312 -14.93 8.99 -12.90
C SER A 312 -13.69 8.90 -13.78
N LEU A 313 -12.60 9.54 -13.35
CA LEU A 313 -11.31 9.61 -14.02
C LEU A 313 -10.42 8.46 -13.54
N GLY A 314 -9.97 7.62 -14.47
CA GLY A 314 -9.24 6.39 -14.13
C GLY A 314 -10.09 5.43 -13.31
N ALA A 315 -11.30 5.14 -13.81
CA ALA A 315 -12.29 4.39 -13.04
C ALA A 315 -11.89 2.92 -12.79
N GLY A 316 -11.02 2.36 -13.62
CA GLY A 316 -10.61 0.96 -13.53
C GLY A 316 -11.79 0.01 -13.32
N SER A 317 -11.64 -0.87 -12.33
CA SER A 317 -12.60 -1.89 -11.91
C SER A 317 -13.63 -1.39 -10.87
N ASP A 318 -13.83 -0.07 -10.74
CA ASP A 318 -14.82 0.50 -9.83
C ASP A 318 -16.25 -0.02 -10.12
N THR A 319 -16.99 -0.33 -9.07
CA THR A 319 -18.34 -0.90 -9.10
C THR A 319 -19.43 0.10 -8.69
N ARG A 320 -19.07 1.33 -8.30
CA ARG A 320 -20.01 2.32 -7.76
C ARG A 320 -21.21 2.54 -8.68
N VAL A 321 -21.00 2.60 -9.99
CA VAL A 321 -22.09 2.77 -10.96
C VAL A 321 -23.15 1.68 -10.85
N PHE A 322 -22.77 0.41 -10.68
CA PHE A 322 -23.72 -0.71 -10.57
C PHE A 322 -24.51 -0.65 -9.26
N ARG A 323 -23.85 -0.24 -8.16
CA ARG A 323 -24.51 -0.01 -6.86
C ARG A 323 -25.51 1.15 -6.93
N LEU A 324 -25.14 2.25 -7.60
CA LEU A 324 -26.02 3.40 -7.78
C LEU A 324 -27.22 3.09 -8.68
N LEU A 325 -27.00 2.42 -9.82
CA LEU A 325 -28.08 2.06 -10.75
C LEU A 325 -29.06 1.05 -10.14
N SER A 326 -28.58 0.15 -9.29
CA SER A 326 -29.43 -0.85 -8.64
C SER A 326 -30.20 -0.32 -7.43
N SER A 327 -29.70 0.74 -6.79
CA SER A 327 -30.41 1.41 -5.68
C SER A 327 -31.43 2.45 -6.14
N ARG A 328 -31.41 2.86 -7.43
CA ARG A 328 -32.35 3.84 -8.00
C ARG A 328 -33.20 3.23 -9.12
N GLN A 329 -34.51 3.10 -8.89
CA GLN A 329 -35.45 2.56 -9.89
C GLN A 329 -35.39 3.34 -11.23
N ASN A 330 -35.33 4.67 -11.14
CA ASN A 330 -35.15 5.58 -12.27
C ASN A 330 -33.91 6.44 -12.02
N PRO A 331 -32.79 6.22 -12.75
CA PRO A 331 -31.61 7.05 -12.62
C PRO A 331 -31.91 8.48 -13.06
N ASP A 332 -31.84 9.40 -12.10
CA ASP A 332 -31.80 10.86 -12.29
C ASP A 332 -30.36 11.35 -12.54
N PHE A 333 -29.46 10.43 -12.93
CA PHE A 333 -28.07 10.74 -13.22
C PHE A 333 -27.56 9.98 -14.46
N VAL A 334 -26.48 10.49 -15.04
CA VAL A 334 -25.66 9.78 -16.04
C VAL A 334 -24.27 9.61 -15.48
N TYR A 335 -23.72 8.40 -15.61
CA TYR A 335 -22.39 8.06 -15.12
C TYR A 335 -21.45 7.85 -16.29
N HIS A 336 -20.28 8.49 -16.26
CA HIS A 336 -19.23 8.33 -17.25
C HIS A 336 -17.96 7.81 -16.56
N GLU A 337 -17.31 6.84 -17.18
CA GLU A 337 -16.01 6.33 -16.74
C GLU A 337 -15.00 6.52 -17.85
N LEU A 338 -13.84 7.09 -17.50
CA LEU A 338 -12.72 7.28 -18.41
C LEU A 338 -11.56 6.43 -17.90
N ASP A 339 -10.97 5.62 -18.77
CA ASP A 339 -9.74 4.89 -18.48
C ASP A 339 -9.02 4.55 -19.79
N PHE A 340 -7.80 3.99 -19.70
CA PHE A 340 -7.11 3.45 -20.86
C PHE A 340 -7.98 2.42 -21.61
N ALA A 341 -7.83 2.37 -22.93
CA ALA A 341 -8.53 1.42 -23.80
C ALA A 341 -8.39 -0.05 -23.34
N VAL A 342 -7.23 -0.41 -22.78
CA VAL A 342 -6.97 -1.75 -22.24
C VAL A 342 -7.90 -2.06 -21.05
N ASN A 343 -7.98 -1.15 -20.08
CA ASN A 343 -8.78 -1.32 -18.87
C ASN A 343 -10.29 -1.27 -19.16
N THR A 344 -10.71 -0.33 -20.02
CA THR A 344 -12.11 -0.22 -20.45
C THR A 344 -12.56 -1.46 -21.23
N ALA A 345 -11.75 -1.99 -22.14
CA ALA A 345 -12.04 -3.24 -22.85
C ALA A 345 -12.15 -4.44 -21.89
N GLU A 346 -11.33 -4.48 -20.83
CA GLU A 346 -11.43 -5.50 -19.79
C GLU A 346 -12.73 -5.41 -18.99
N LYS A 347 -13.11 -4.21 -18.56
CA LYS A 347 -14.37 -3.96 -17.86
C LYS A 347 -15.59 -4.29 -18.72
N ILE A 348 -15.60 -3.88 -19.99
CA ILE A 348 -16.69 -4.18 -20.93
C ILE A 348 -16.81 -5.69 -21.16
N ARG A 349 -15.69 -6.41 -21.26
CA ARG A 349 -15.72 -7.88 -21.35
C ARG A 349 -16.37 -8.51 -20.13
N ALA A 350 -16.04 -8.03 -18.93
CA ALA A 350 -16.66 -8.50 -17.69
C ALA A 350 -18.16 -8.18 -17.63
N ILE A 351 -18.58 -6.97 -18.02
CA ILE A 351 -20.00 -6.59 -18.14
C ILE A 351 -20.74 -7.55 -19.10
N ARG A 352 -20.12 -7.89 -20.23
CA ARG A 352 -20.72 -8.80 -21.22
C ARG A 352 -20.75 -10.26 -20.80
N SER A 353 -19.95 -10.68 -19.83
CA SER A 353 -19.89 -12.08 -19.39
C SER A 353 -20.63 -12.33 -18.07
N ALA A 354 -20.82 -11.32 -17.22
CA ALA A 354 -21.39 -11.47 -15.89
C ALA A 354 -22.88 -11.05 -15.82
N PRO A 355 -23.83 -11.97 -15.56
CA PRO A 355 -25.25 -11.63 -15.47
C PRO A 355 -25.58 -10.57 -14.41
N VAL A 356 -24.84 -10.53 -13.30
CA VAL A 356 -25.05 -9.54 -12.23
C VAL A 356 -24.79 -8.11 -12.71
N LEU A 357 -23.79 -7.90 -13.58
CA LEU A 357 -23.48 -6.59 -14.16
C LEU A 357 -24.51 -6.20 -15.23
N GLN A 358 -24.94 -7.16 -16.05
CA GLN A 358 -25.99 -6.95 -17.06
C GLN A 358 -27.31 -6.54 -16.43
N SER A 359 -27.71 -7.25 -15.37
CA SER A 359 -28.93 -6.95 -14.63
C SER A 359 -28.91 -5.54 -14.03
N ALA A 360 -27.77 -5.10 -13.48
CA ALA A 360 -27.63 -3.76 -12.93
C ALA A 360 -27.74 -2.65 -14.01
N LEU A 361 -27.37 -2.96 -15.26
CA LEU A 361 -27.55 -2.06 -16.40
C LEU A 361 -28.94 -2.16 -17.06
N GLY A 362 -29.82 -3.04 -16.57
CA GLY A 362 -31.11 -3.30 -17.20
C GLY A 362 -31.00 -4.00 -18.57
N ILE A 363 -29.87 -4.66 -18.85
CA ILE A 363 -29.69 -5.47 -20.06
C ILE A 363 -30.48 -6.76 -19.87
N ASP A 364 -31.71 -6.77 -20.35
CA ASP A 364 -32.62 -7.90 -20.23
C ASP A 364 -32.28 -8.97 -21.28
N SER A 365 -31.85 -10.16 -20.85
CA SER A 365 -31.58 -11.30 -21.76
C SER A 365 -32.87 -11.98 -22.25
N SER A 366 -34.02 -11.60 -21.69
CA SER A 366 -35.31 -12.28 -21.86
C SER A 366 -36.17 -11.74 -23.02
N GLY A 367 -35.79 -10.62 -23.65
CA GLY A 367 -36.54 -10.03 -24.76
C GLY A 367 -37.92 -9.49 -24.41
N VAL A 368 -38.29 -9.44 -23.11
CA VAL A 368 -39.57 -8.87 -22.66
C VAL A 368 -39.39 -7.37 -22.50
N SER A 369 -40.06 -6.60 -23.36
CA SER A 369 -40.03 -5.13 -23.34
C SER A 369 -40.58 -4.60 -22.02
N THR A 370 -39.68 -4.19 -21.13
CA THR A 370 -39.98 -3.21 -20.09
C THR A 370 -39.89 -1.80 -20.69
N LYS A 371 -40.71 -0.86 -20.23
CA LYS A 371 -40.85 0.51 -20.80
C LYS A 371 -39.60 1.40 -20.71
N LYS A 372 -38.42 0.87 -20.42
CA LYS A 372 -37.17 1.60 -20.20
C LYS A 372 -36.29 1.42 -21.44
N ASP A 373 -35.80 2.50 -22.04
CA ASP A 373 -34.78 2.40 -23.10
C ASP A 373 -33.50 1.86 -22.44
N THR A 374 -33.21 0.57 -22.62
CA THR A 374 -32.05 -0.12 -22.06
C THR A 374 -31.03 -0.46 -23.14
N ARG A 375 -31.09 0.22 -24.29
CA ARG A 375 -30.19 -0.07 -25.40
C ARG A 375 -28.75 0.25 -25.03
N VAL A 376 -27.97 -0.82 -24.86
CA VAL A 376 -26.52 -0.75 -24.69
C VAL A 376 -25.83 -0.97 -26.03
N THR A 377 -24.94 -0.06 -26.40
CA THR A 377 -24.07 -0.19 -27.57
C THR A 377 -22.62 -0.34 -27.11
N VAL A 378 -21.84 -1.09 -27.88
CA VAL A 378 -20.41 -1.30 -27.66
C VAL A 378 -19.69 -0.98 -28.97
N SER A 379 -18.55 -0.29 -28.91
CA SER A 379 -17.72 0.03 -30.08
C SER A 379 -17.27 -1.24 -30.80
N GLU A 380 -16.90 -1.12 -32.08
CA GLU A 380 -16.32 -2.23 -32.85
C GLU A 380 -15.03 -2.76 -32.20
N ALA A 381 -14.22 -1.86 -31.61
CA ALA A 381 -13.01 -2.21 -30.88
C ALA A 381 -13.29 -2.88 -29.52
N GLY A 382 -14.51 -2.81 -29.00
CA GLY A 382 -14.91 -3.43 -27.74
C GLY A 382 -14.43 -2.70 -26.49
N ASP A 383 -14.01 -1.44 -26.63
CA ASP A 383 -13.37 -0.60 -25.60
C ASP A 383 -14.22 0.60 -25.17
N ALA A 384 -15.33 0.90 -25.88
CA ALA A 384 -16.32 1.88 -25.47
C ALA A 384 -17.69 1.23 -25.31
N LEU A 385 -18.45 1.68 -24.30
CA LEU A 385 -19.80 1.22 -24.03
C LEU A 385 -20.70 2.42 -23.76
N HIS A 386 -21.90 2.44 -24.33
CA HIS A 386 -22.87 3.52 -24.14
C HIS A 386 -24.27 2.99 -23.88
N SER A 387 -24.97 3.62 -22.94
CA SER A 387 -26.36 3.39 -22.59
C SER A 387 -26.97 4.71 -22.11
N PRO A 388 -28.29 4.83 -21.92
CA PRO A 388 -28.90 6.10 -21.51
C PRO A 388 -28.44 6.67 -20.16
N SER A 389 -27.88 5.84 -19.27
CA SER A 389 -27.44 6.26 -17.92
C SER A 389 -25.98 5.91 -17.58
N TYR A 390 -25.25 5.24 -18.49
CA TYR A 390 -23.88 4.81 -18.25
C TYR A 390 -23.05 4.78 -19.53
N HIS A 391 -21.86 5.38 -19.48
CA HIS A 391 -20.88 5.43 -20.56
C HIS A 391 -19.49 5.02 -20.06
N VAL A 392 -18.78 4.21 -20.84
CA VAL A 392 -17.37 3.87 -20.65
C VAL A 392 -16.59 4.39 -21.86
N HIS A 393 -15.58 5.21 -21.60
CA HIS A 393 -14.82 5.93 -22.61
C HIS A 393 -13.34 5.50 -22.60
N PRO A 394 -12.80 4.95 -23.70
CA PRO A 394 -11.39 4.53 -23.81
C PRO A 394 -10.49 5.75 -24.05
N VAL A 395 -10.21 6.51 -22.99
CA VAL A 395 -9.52 7.80 -23.04
C VAL A 395 -8.25 7.77 -22.22
N ASP A 396 -7.11 8.04 -22.86
CA ASP A 396 -5.92 8.50 -22.16
C ASP A 396 -6.16 9.95 -21.73
N LEU A 397 -6.28 10.18 -20.41
CA LEU A 397 -6.58 11.50 -19.86
C LEU A 397 -5.59 12.57 -20.35
N ARG A 398 -4.32 12.23 -20.58
CA ARG A 398 -3.28 13.16 -21.06
C ARG A 398 -3.63 13.75 -22.43
N SER A 399 -4.38 13.02 -23.25
CA SER A 399 -4.79 13.47 -24.59
C SER A 399 -5.88 14.54 -24.58
N LEU A 400 -6.66 14.64 -23.48
CA LEU A 400 -7.80 15.57 -23.38
C LEU A 400 -7.37 17.03 -23.53
N SER A 401 -6.21 17.39 -22.98
CA SER A 401 -5.70 18.76 -23.00
C SER A 401 -5.49 19.28 -24.43
N THR A 402 -5.05 18.42 -25.33
CA THR A 402 -4.79 18.73 -26.75
C THR A 402 -6.00 18.49 -27.65
N CYS A 403 -7.11 17.97 -27.11
CA CYS A 403 -8.28 17.63 -27.93
C CYS A 403 -8.88 18.87 -28.59
N SER A 404 -9.12 18.81 -29.91
CA SER A 404 -9.71 19.92 -30.66
C SER A 404 -11.22 20.01 -30.49
N ASP A 405 -11.90 18.90 -30.21
CA ASP A 405 -13.35 18.82 -29.97
C ASP A 405 -13.66 18.20 -28.59
N PRO A 406 -13.70 19.02 -27.52
CA PRO A 406 -14.00 18.55 -26.17
C PRO A 406 -15.34 17.82 -26.04
N ALA A 407 -16.37 18.24 -26.78
CA ALA A 407 -17.70 17.63 -26.71
C ALA A 407 -17.73 16.29 -27.44
N GLY A 408 -17.07 16.20 -28.60
CA GLY A 408 -16.92 14.95 -29.34
C GLY A 408 -16.02 13.92 -28.63
N ALA A 409 -15.08 14.37 -27.81
CA ALA A 409 -14.20 13.48 -27.04
C ALA A 409 -14.94 12.61 -26.01
N LEU A 410 -16.06 13.11 -25.48
CA LEU A 410 -16.84 12.46 -24.42
C LEU A 410 -18.33 12.40 -24.78
N PRO A 411 -18.72 11.54 -25.74
CA PRO A 411 -20.08 11.46 -26.23
C PRO A 411 -21.08 11.14 -25.10
N GLY A 412 -22.17 11.90 -25.05
CA GLY A 412 -23.21 11.76 -24.02
C GLY A 412 -22.99 12.61 -22.77
N VAL A 413 -21.84 13.29 -22.64
CA VAL A 413 -21.66 14.32 -21.59
C VAL A 413 -22.52 15.54 -21.91
N GLU A 414 -23.34 15.97 -20.95
CA GLU A 414 -24.23 17.11 -21.08
C GLU A 414 -23.68 18.30 -20.29
N THR A 415 -23.06 19.27 -20.97
CA THR A 415 -22.32 20.38 -20.34
C THR A 415 -23.18 21.36 -19.52
N GLY A 416 -24.51 21.26 -19.64
CA GLY A 416 -25.45 22.04 -18.85
C GLY A 416 -25.85 21.42 -17.51
N LEU A 417 -25.49 20.16 -17.25
CA LEU A 417 -25.88 19.47 -16.01
C LEU A 417 -24.87 19.72 -14.88
N PRO A 418 -25.33 19.79 -13.61
CA PRO A 418 -24.44 19.68 -12.48
C PRO A 418 -23.60 18.40 -12.58
N THR A 419 -22.27 18.56 -12.55
CA THR A 419 -21.34 17.47 -12.82
C THR A 419 -20.37 17.28 -11.67
N LEU A 420 -20.23 16.04 -11.22
CA LEU A 420 -19.22 15.62 -10.25
C LEU A 420 -18.10 14.86 -10.96
N LEU A 421 -16.86 15.32 -10.81
CA LEU A 421 -15.65 14.60 -11.19
C LEU A 421 -15.14 13.79 -9.99
N ILE A 422 -14.62 12.59 -10.25
CA ILE A 422 -13.99 11.74 -9.23
C ILE A 422 -12.61 11.33 -9.76
N SER A 423 -11.55 11.57 -9.00
CA SER A 423 -10.23 10.96 -9.22
C SER A 423 -9.82 10.22 -7.95
N GLU A 424 -9.98 8.92 -7.98
CA GLU A 424 -9.73 8.02 -6.85
C GLU A 424 -8.39 7.29 -7.08
N CYS A 425 -7.29 7.85 -6.59
CA CYS A 425 -5.92 7.43 -6.89
C CYS A 425 -5.61 7.38 -8.40
N CYS A 426 -6.07 8.37 -9.18
CA CYS A 426 -5.81 8.45 -10.62
C CYS A 426 -4.80 9.55 -10.97
N LEU A 427 -5.15 10.83 -10.73
CA LEU A 427 -4.34 11.97 -11.17
C LEU A 427 -2.93 11.96 -10.56
N VAL A 428 -2.74 11.31 -9.41
CA VAL A 428 -1.44 11.14 -8.75
C VAL A 428 -0.35 10.49 -9.62
N TYR A 429 -0.71 9.70 -10.64
CA TYR A 429 0.24 9.07 -11.56
C TYR A 429 0.73 10.00 -12.69
N LEU A 430 0.07 11.14 -12.88
CA LEU A 430 0.40 12.13 -13.90
C LEU A 430 1.39 13.16 -13.36
N SER A 431 2.21 13.76 -14.22
CA SER A 431 3.01 14.92 -13.80
C SER A 431 2.08 16.05 -13.34
N PRO A 432 2.54 16.98 -12.47
CA PRO A 432 1.72 18.10 -12.03
C PRO A 432 1.08 18.87 -13.19
N ILE A 433 1.84 19.12 -14.26
CA ILE A 433 1.36 19.81 -15.47
C ILE A 433 0.28 18.99 -16.18
N GLU A 434 0.48 17.68 -16.38
CA GLU A 434 -0.53 16.82 -17.01
C GLU A 434 -1.81 16.76 -16.16
N ALA A 435 -1.69 16.60 -14.84
CA ALA A 435 -2.84 16.57 -13.94
C ALA A 435 -3.61 17.89 -13.95
N GLU A 436 -2.91 19.03 -13.96
CA GLU A 436 -3.51 20.35 -14.10
C GLU A 436 -4.24 20.51 -15.43
N GLN A 437 -3.61 20.10 -16.53
CA GLN A 437 -4.21 20.16 -17.86
C GLN A 437 -5.46 19.29 -18.00
N VAL A 438 -5.50 18.12 -17.34
CA VAL A 438 -6.69 17.27 -17.29
C VAL A 438 -7.83 17.97 -16.56
N VAL A 439 -7.57 18.57 -15.40
CA VAL A 439 -8.62 19.28 -14.65
C VAL A 439 -9.06 20.54 -15.41
N ALA A 440 -8.12 21.30 -15.99
CA ALA A 440 -8.38 22.48 -16.81
C ALA A 440 -9.22 22.15 -18.05
N PHE A 441 -9.06 20.97 -18.65
CA PHE A 441 -9.95 20.52 -19.73
C PHE A 441 -11.41 20.52 -19.27
N PHE A 442 -11.72 19.97 -18.09
CA PHE A 442 -13.07 19.99 -17.56
C PHE A 442 -13.51 21.40 -17.15
N THR A 443 -12.71 22.09 -16.34
CA THR A 443 -13.12 23.35 -15.71
C THR A 443 -13.17 24.54 -16.68
N GLN A 444 -12.34 24.53 -17.72
CA GLN A 444 -12.18 25.63 -18.68
C GLN A 444 -12.69 25.30 -20.09
N ARG A 445 -12.42 24.09 -20.61
CA ARG A 445 -12.74 23.77 -22.02
C ARG A 445 -14.11 23.12 -22.19
N LEU A 446 -14.44 22.13 -21.36
CA LEU A 446 -15.70 21.39 -21.47
C LEU A 446 -16.85 22.10 -20.76
N PHE A 447 -16.66 22.52 -19.52
CA PHE A 447 -17.67 23.20 -18.69
C PHE A 447 -17.41 24.71 -18.50
N GLY A 448 -16.34 25.26 -19.10
CA GLY A 448 -15.97 26.67 -18.93
C GLY A 448 -16.68 27.66 -19.87
N HIS A 449 -17.46 27.18 -20.84
CA HIS A 449 -18.18 28.06 -21.78
C HIS A 449 -19.70 27.99 -21.59
N GLY A 450 -20.26 28.95 -20.86
CA GLY A 450 -21.48 29.60 -21.34
C GLY A 450 -21.06 30.62 -22.39
N LYS A 451 -21.18 30.33 -23.69
CA LYS A 451 -20.75 31.26 -24.75
C LYS A 451 -21.46 32.62 -24.63
N PRO A 452 -20.75 33.77 -24.64
CA PRO A 452 -21.19 34.90 -25.43
C PRO A 452 -20.75 34.67 -26.88
N VAL A 453 -21.70 34.63 -27.81
CA VAL A 453 -21.38 34.85 -29.22
C VAL A 453 -21.15 36.35 -29.36
N SER A 454 -19.91 36.81 -29.25
CA SER A 454 -19.55 38.15 -29.71
C SER A 454 -19.15 38.05 -31.19
N GLY A 455 -20.12 38.27 -32.07
CA GLY A 455 -19.82 38.85 -33.38
C GLY A 455 -19.23 40.25 -33.20
N PRO A 456 -18.47 40.77 -34.18
CA PRO A 456 -17.87 42.08 -34.08
C PRO A 456 -18.99 43.14 -34.12
N GLY A 457 -19.40 43.65 -32.97
CA GLY A 457 -20.39 44.73 -32.92
C GLY A 457 -21.01 45.07 -31.56
N ASP A 458 -21.15 44.13 -30.64
CA ASP A 458 -21.94 44.40 -29.42
C ASP A 458 -21.10 44.73 -28.19
N THR A 459 -21.51 45.81 -27.54
CA THR A 459 -20.89 46.44 -26.37
C THR A 459 -20.98 45.52 -25.15
N LEU A 460 -19.87 45.46 -24.41
CA LEU A 460 -19.70 44.66 -23.19
C LEU A 460 -20.74 45.05 -22.12
N GLN A 461 -21.83 44.30 -22.07
CA GLN A 461 -22.61 44.13 -20.85
C GLN A 461 -22.09 42.85 -20.19
N GLU A 462 -21.74 42.93 -18.90
CA GLU A 462 -21.25 41.83 -18.07
C GLU A 462 -22.26 40.66 -18.06
N ALA A 463 -22.24 39.83 -19.09
CA ALA A 463 -22.93 38.56 -19.10
C ALA A 463 -22.16 37.63 -18.18
N GLN A 464 -22.67 37.46 -16.95
CA GLN A 464 -22.25 36.42 -16.01
C GLN A 464 -22.08 35.08 -16.77
N VAL A 465 -20.84 34.68 -16.99
CA VAL A 465 -20.44 33.40 -17.57
C VAL A 465 -20.74 32.32 -16.53
N SER A 466 -21.99 31.91 -16.43
CA SER A 466 -22.42 30.97 -15.40
C SER A 466 -22.38 29.55 -15.95
N GLY A 467 -21.16 28.96 -15.95
CA GLY A 467 -20.97 27.54 -16.27
C GLY A 467 -21.81 26.64 -15.36
N ALA A 468 -22.11 25.42 -15.81
CA ALA A 468 -22.82 24.46 -14.97
C ALA A 468 -22.04 24.16 -13.67
N PRO A 469 -22.74 23.85 -12.56
CA PRO A 469 -22.07 23.45 -11.33
C PRO A 469 -21.10 22.30 -11.57
N LEU A 470 -19.89 22.42 -11.03
CA LEU A 470 -18.83 21.44 -11.18
C LEU A 470 -18.15 21.18 -9.84
N GLY A 471 -18.06 19.91 -9.46
CA GLY A 471 -17.35 19.47 -8.26
C GLY A 471 -16.29 18.44 -8.62
N LEU A 472 -15.28 18.31 -7.77
CA LEU A 472 -14.23 17.32 -7.92
C LEU A 472 -13.92 16.70 -6.55
N ILE A 473 -13.86 15.37 -6.50
CA ILE A 473 -13.37 14.59 -5.38
C ILE A 473 -12.01 13.98 -5.75
N LEU A 474 -11.02 14.16 -4.88
CA LEU A 474 -9.70 13.56 -4.96
C LEU A 474 -9.50 12.61 -3.76
N TYR A 475 -9.07 11.38 -4.02
CA TYR A 475 -8.49 10.50 -3.01
C TYR A 475 -7.05 10.18 -3.42
N GLU A 476 -6.06 10.68 -2.70
CA GLU A 476 -4.64 10.55 -3.05
C GLU A 476 -3.76 10.45 -1.79
N PRO A 477 -2.55 9.88 -1.89
CA PRO A 477 -1.56 9.94 -0.82
C PRO A 477 -1.11 11.39 -0.52
N ILE A 478 -0.68 11.65 0.72
CA ILE A 478 -0.07 12.89 1.20
C ILE A 478 1.12 12.58 2.12
N ARG A 479 1.80 13.62 2.63
CA ARG A 479 2.93 13.56 3.56
C ARG A 479 4.10 12.68 3.07
N PRO A 480 4.69 12.94 1.89
CA PRO A 480 5.77 12.10 1.34
C PRO A 480 7.09 12.18 2.12
N ASN A 481 7.24 13.17 2.99
CA ASN A 481 8.55 13.58 3.50
C ASN A 481 8.85 13.09 4.91
N ASP A 482 7.89 12.58 5.67
CA ASP A 482 8.16 11.94 6.96
C ASP A 482 8.68 10.51 6.79
N ALA A 483 8.94 9.79 7.90
CA ALA A 483 9.52 8.44 7.83
C ALA A 483 8.62 7.45 7.09
N PHE A 484 7.32 7.49 7.34
CA PHE A 484 6.35 6.63 6.68
C PHE A 484 6.18 7.03 5.21
N GLY A 485 6.03 8.32 4.92
CA GLY A 485 5.93 8.85 3.56
C GLY A 485 7.11 8.46 2.67
N ARG A 486 8.35 8.62 3.16
CA ARG A 486 9.55 8.23 2.41
C ARG A 486 9.58 6.74 2.13
N THR A 487 9.14 5.93 3.09
CA THR A 487 9.01 4.48 2.95
C THR A 487 7.97 4.12 1.90
N MET A 488 6.77 4.72 1.98
CA MET A 488 5.69 4.52 1.01
C MET A 488 6.17 4.84 -0.42
N VAL A 489 6.81 6.01 -0.60
CA VAL A 489 7.36 6.44 -1.89
C VAL A 489 8.43 5.46 -2.39
N SER A 490 9.34 5.02 -1.51
CA SER A 490 10.38 4.05 -1.86
C SER A 490 9.80 2.68 -2.28
N ASN A 491 8.85 2.15 -1.51
CA ASN A 491 8.19 0.87 -1.77
C ASN A 491 7.41 0.87 -3.09
N LEU A 492 6.73 1.99 -3.41
CA LEU A 492 6.05 2.15 -4.69
C LEU A 492 7.05 2.28 -5.85
N ALA A 493 8.13 3.06 -5.67
CA ALA A 493 9.17 3.22 -6.68
C ALA A 493 9.88 1.89 -7.00
N ALA A 494 10.10 1.02 -6.00
CA ALA A 494 10.65 -0.33 -6.20
C ALA A 494 9.76 -1.22 -7.09
N ARG A 495 8.46 -0.92 -7.17
CA ARG A 495 7.49 -1.57 -8.06
C ARG A 495 7.31 -0.84 -9.39
N GLY A 496 8.11 0.20 -9.64
CA GLY A 496 8.02 1.07 -10.81
C GLY A 496 6.85 2.06 -10.78
N ILE A 497 6.15 2.19 -9.65
CA ILE A 497 5.04 3.13 -9.46
C ILE A 497 5.60 4.46 -8.97
N GLN A 498 5.29 5.55 -9.68
CA GLN A 498 5.69 6.89 -9.30
C GLN A 498 4.44 7.74 -9.04
N LEU A 499 4.37 8.31 -7.84
CA LEU A 499 3.34 9.26 -7.43
C LEU A 499 3.84 10.67 -7.77
N LYS A 500 3.61 11.10 -9.00
CA LYS A 500 4.26 12.28 -9.59
C LYS A 500 3.71 13.61 -9.08
N THR A 501 2.43 13.68 -8.69
CA THR A 501 1.86 14.90 -8.10
C THR A 501 2.12 15.03 -6.61
N LEU A 502 2.47 13.92 -5.93
CA LEU A 502 2.63 13.87 -4.48
C LEU A 502 3.64 14.89 -3.92
N PRO A 503 4.80 15.17 -4.56
CA PRO A 503 5.70 16.22 -4.08
C PRO A 503 5.10 17.63 -4.14
N THR A 504 4.16 17.88 -5.07
CA THR A 504 3.51 19.18 -5.26
C THR A 504 2.32 19.34 -4.31
N TYR A 505 1.47 18.33 -4.20
CA TYR A 505 0.28 18.34 -3.35
C TYR A 505 0.49 17.48 -2.11
N ALA A 506 1.57 17.78 -1.40
CA ALA A 506 2.11 16.97 -0.30
C ALA A 506 1.34 17.06 1.02
N SER A 507 0.40 18.01 1.15
CA SER A 507 -0.32 18.33 2.39
C SER A 507 -1.79 18.57 2.09
N LEU A 508 -2.64 18.51 3.12
CA LEU A 508 -4.06 18.90 3.01
C LEU A 508 -4.17 20.32 2.47
N GLU A 509 -3.36 21.25 2.99
CA GLU A 509 -3.37 22.64 2.53
C GLU A 509 -2.97 22.79 1.05
N ALA A 510 -1.98 22.02 0.58
CA ALA A 510 -1.62 22.01 -0.84
C ALA A 510 -2.75 21.45 -1.71
N GLN A 511 -3.50 20.45 -1.22
CA GLN A 511 -4.70 19.96 -1.91
C GLN A 511 -5.81 21.03 -1.92
N ARG A 512 -6.00 21.80 -0.85
CA ARG A 512 -6.95 22.95 -0.84
C ARG A 512 -6.58 24.00 -1.87
N GLY A 513 -5.31 24.40 -1.91
CA GLY A 513 -4.78 25.34 -2.91
C GLY A 513 -4.99 24.86 -4.34
N ARG A 514 -4.77 23.56 -4.59
CA ARG A 514 -5.02 22.92 -5.90
C ARG A 514 -6.43 23.17 -6.42
N PHE A 515 -7.45 23.09 -5.56
CA PHE A 515 -8.84 23.36 -5.99
C PHE A 515 -9.06 24.83 -6.35
N GLN A 516 -8.53 25.75 -5.55
CA GLN A 516 -8.63 27.19 -5.82
C GLN A 516 -7.99 27.53 -7.18
N ASP A 517 -6.77 27.04 -7.41
CA ASP A 517 -6.03 27.27 -8.65
C ASP A 517 -6.73 26.67 -9.88
N GLN A 518 -7.51 25.60 -9.69
CA GLN A 518 -8.17 24.87 -10.77
C GLN A 518 -9.62 25.30 -11.04
N GLY A 519 -10.08 26.39 -10.41
CA GLY A 519 -11.37 27.02 -10.72
C GLY A 519 -12.55 26.53 -9.89
N PHE A 520 -12.29 25.90 -8.74
CA PHE A 520 -13.29 25.53 -7.73
C PHE A 520 -13.38 26.60 -6.65
N GLY A 521 -13.88 27.78 -7.04
CA GLY A 521 -13.82 29.00 -6.22
C GLY A 521 -14.88 29.14 -5.13
N ASP A 522 -15.98 28.39 -5.18
CA ASP A 522 -17.09 28.55 -4.22
C ASP A 522 -16.90 27.77 -2.92
N GLY A 523 -15.96 26.81 -2.93
CA GLY A 523 -15.53 26.13 -1.73
C GLY A 523 -14.63 24.93 -2.00
N GLN A 524 -13.87 24.59 -0.98
CA GLN A 524 -13.01 23.42 -0.95
C GLN A 524 -12.89 22.95 0.50
N ALA A 525 -12.56 21.67 0.67
CA ALA A 525 -12.21 21.09 1.95
C ALA A 525 -11.32 19.85 1.75
N ALA A 526 -10.64 19.45 2.82
CA ALA A 526 -9.78 18.28 2.82
C ALA A 526 -9.68 17.67 4.24
N ALA A 527 -9.53 16.35 4.30
CA ALA A 527 -9.28 15.61 5.53
C ALA A 527 -8.46 14.35 5.25
N ASP A 528 -7.59 13.98 6.18
CA ASP A 528 -6.91 12.68 6.12
C ASP A 528 -7.86 11.53 6.54
N ILE A 529 -7.52 10.29 6.18
CA ILE A 529 -8.41 9.14 6.42
C ILE A 529 -8.58 8.85 7.91
N GLU A 530 -7.61 9.25 8.74
CA GLU A 530 -7.68 9.12 10.19
C GLU A 530 -8.77 10.04 10.76
N PHE A 531 -8.79 11.30 10.32
CA PHE A 531 -9.82 12.26 10.66
C PHE A 531 -11.21 11.78 10.20
N ILE A 532 -11.32 11.36 8.94
CA ILE A 532 -12.57 10.85 8.37
C ILE A 532 -13.11 9.66 9.16
N TRP A 533 -12.24 8.69 9.50
CA TRP A 533 -12.64 7.57 10.33
C TRP A 533 -13.16 8.01 11.70
N LYS A 534 -12.48 8.96 12.36
CA LYS A 534 -12.89 9.47 13.66
C LYS A 534 -14.22 10.23 13.59
N ARG A 535 -14.41 11.08 12.58
CA ARG A 535 -15.48 12.08 12.55
C ARG A 535 -16.69 11.71 11.69
N TRP A 536 -16.49 10.97 10.60
CA TRP A 536 -17.56 10.65 9.64
C TRP A 536 -18.15 9.26 9.84
N VAL A 537 -17.42 8.34 10.46
CA VAL A 537 -17.90 6.99 10.79
C VAL A 537 -18.49 7.02 12.20
N ASN A 538 -19.73 6.59 12.36
CA ASN A 538 -20.39 6.54 13.66
C ASN A 538 -19.86 5.35 14.51
N GLU A 539 -20.14 5.37 15.81
CA GLU A 539 -19.61 4.36 16.74
C GLU A 539 -20.15 2.94 16.46
N ASP A 540 -21.43 2.79 16.10
CA ASP A 540 -22.02 1.49 15.77
C ASP A 540 -21.29 0.83 14.59
N GLU A 541 -20.93 1.64 13.59
CA GLU A 541 -20.24 1.18 12.40
C GLU A 541 -18.75 0.91 12.67
N LYS A 542 -18.11 1.69 13.56
CA LYS A 542 -16.76 1.37 14.06
C LYS A 542 -16.75 0.05 14.82
N GLU A 543 -17.75 -0.20 15.67
CA GLU A 543 -17.93 -1.45 16.41
C GLU A 543 -18.16 -2.63 15.45
N ARG A 544 -19.06 -2.45 14.46
CA ARG A 544 -19.29 -3.46 13.41
C ARG A 544 -18.00 -3.83 12.70
N VAL A 545 -17.24 -2.84 12.23
CA VAL A 545 -15.98 -3.06 11.52
C VAL A 545 -14.91 -3.67 12.43
N ALA A 546 -14.84 -3.28 13.71
CA ALA A 546 -13.93 -3.89 14.69
C ALA A 546 -14.28 -5.36 14.99
N GLY A 547 -15.55 -5.75 14.84
CA GLY A 547 -16.00 -7.14 14.99
C GLY A 547 -15.65 -8.07 13.83
N LEU A 548 -15.24 -7.55 12.66
CA LEU A 548 -14.95 -8.37 11.47
C LEU A 548 -13.58 -9.05 11.55
N GLU A 549 -12.55 -8.29 11.93
CA GLU A 549 -11.17 -8.78 12.06
C GLU A 549 -10.49 -8.08 13.24
N MET A 550 -9.63 -8.83 13.94
CA MET A 550 -8.78 -8.26 14.99
C MET A 550 -7.70 -7.37 14.35
N LEU A 551 -7.56 -6.16 14.87
CA LEU A 551 -6.47 -5.25 14.58
C LEU A 551 -5.81 -4.88 15.92
N ASP A 552 -4.69 -5.53 16.21
CA ASP A 552 -3.87 -5.33 17.42
C ASP A 552 -3.01 -4.06 17.35
N GLU A 553 -2.58 -3.67 16.14
CA GLU A 553 -1.74 -2.49 15.90
C GLU A 553 -2.59 -1.31 15.35
N MET A 554 -3.38 -0.69 16.22
CA MET A 554 -4.23 0.46 15.83
C MET A 554 -3.39 1.67 15.40
N GLU A 555 -2.24 1.85 16.02
CA GLU A 555 -1.30 2.94 15.77
C GLU A 555 -0.71 2.85 14.36
N GLU A 556 -0.42 1.64 13.86
CA GLU A 556 0.04 1.45 12.48
C GLU A 556 -1.05 1.82 11.46
N TRP A 557 -2.29 1.44 11.75
CA TRP A 557 -3.42 1.84 10.90
C TRP A 557 -3.62 3.36 10.92
N GLN A 558 -3.53 4.00 12.09
CA GLN A 558 -3.61 5.47 12.19
C GLN A 558 -2.46 6.14 11.41
N LEU A 559 -1.24 5.61 11.51
CA LEU A 559 -0.10 6.11 10.75
C LEU A 559 -0.38 6.02 9.25
N LEU A 560 -0.81 4.88 8.73
CA LEU A 560 -1.18 4.71 7.32
C LEU A 560 -2.33 5.66 6.93
N ALA A 561 -3.38 5.76 7.75
CA ALA A 561 -4.56 6.56 7.48
C ALA A 561 -4.24 8.07 7.36
N ARG A 562 -3.25 8.58 8.10
CA ARG A 562 -2.81 9.98 8.00
C ARG A 562 -2.06 10.32 6.70
N HIS A 563 -1.67 9.31 5.92
CA HIS A 563 -0.91 9.45 4.67
C HIS A 563 -1.77 9.35 3.41
N TYR A 564 -3.09 9.26 3.58
CA TYR A 564 -4.05 9.37 2.49
C TYR A 564 -5.07 10.44 2.89
N CYS A 565 -5.55 11.20 1.91
CA CYS A 565 -6.59 12.18 2.15
C CYS A 565 -7.74 12.03 1.16
N ILE A 566 -8.90 12.54 1.57
CA ILE A 566 -9.93 12.95 0.64
C ILE A 566 -9.96 14.46 0.65
N ALA A 567 -9.90 15.04 -0.54
CA ALA A 567 -10.04 16.46 -0.76
C ALA A 567 -11.13 16.69 -1.79
N TRP A 568 -11.99 17.68 -1.57
CA TRP A 568 -13.12 17.98 -2.44
C TRP A 568 -13.28 19.48 -2.62
N GLY A 569 -13.63 19.89 -3.84
CA GLY A 569 -13.84 21.30 -4.18
C GLY A 569 -14.96 21.45 -5.18
N TRP A 570 -15.63 22.59 -5.15
CA TRP A 570 -16.80 22.84 -5.98
C TRP A 570 -16.88 24.29 -6.47
N ARG A 571 -17.57 24.44 -7.59
CA ARG A 571 -18.09 25.68 -8.13
C ARG A 571 -19.58 25.47 -8.38
N ASP A 572 -20.41 26.23 -7.71
CA ASP A 572 -21.86 26.20 -7.82
C ASP A 572 -22.38 27.31 -8.74
N ARG A 573 -23.66 27.23 -9.07
CA ARG A 573 -24.41 28.33 -9.66
C ARG A 573 -25.36 28.90 -8.61
N HIS A 574 -25.53 30.22 -8.53
CA HIS A 574 -26.38 30.84 -7.50
C HIS A 574 -27.82 30.29 -7.46
N ASP A 575 -28.36 29.91 -8.62
CA ASP A 575 -29.70 29.33 -8.78
C ASP A 575 -29.72 27.79 -8.75
N VAL A 576 -28.56 27.12 -8.82
CA VAL A 576 -28.41 25.66 -8.73
C VAL A 576 -27.25 25.32 -7.78
N PRO A 577 -27.49 25.32 -6.46
CA PRO A 577 -26.46 25.00 -5.47
C PRO A 577 -26.29 23.48 -5.34
N ALA A 578 -25.77 22.85 -6.39
CA ALA A 578 -25.67 21.39 -6.53
C ALA A 578 -24.78 20.74 -5.46
N PHE A 579 -23.82 21.49 -4.91
CA PHE A 579 -22.88 21.03 -3.89
C PHE A 579 -23.19 21.57 -2.49
N ALA A 580 -24.39 22.11 -2.25
CA ALA A 580 -24.79 22.63 -0.94
C ALA A 580 -24.58 21.62 0.20
N GLY A 581 -24.89 20.34 -0.04
CA GLY A 581 -24.73 19.28 0.97
C GLY A 581 -23.28 19.05 1.41
N TRP A 582 -22.28 19.50 0.65
CA TRP A 582 -20.87 19.39 1.04
C TRP A 582 -20.47 20.45 2.07
N LYS A 583 -21.23 21.54 2.23
CA LYS A 583 -20.93 22.60 3.20
C LYS A 583 -21.12 22.16 4.65
N ASP A 584 -21.94 21.14 4.87
CA ASP A 584 -22.22 20.60 6.19
C ASP A 584 -21.25 19.48 6.59
N LEU A 585 -20.33 19.09 5.70
CA LEU A 585 -19.33 18.09 5.99
C LEU A 585 -18.18 18.68 6.80
N GLU A 586 -17.88 18.06 7.93
CA GLU A 586 -16.74 18.44 8.75
C GLU A 586 -15.43 18.12 8.02
N ASP A 587 -14.58 19.11 7.84
CA ASP A 587 -13.23 18.96 7.30
C ASP A 587 -12.15 19.18 8.36
N GLN A 588 -10.91 18.84 8.02
CA GLN A 588 -9.80 18.91 8.97
C GLN A 588 -9.15 20.31 8.92
N GLN A 589 -9.53 21.18 9.85
CA GLN A 589 -8.99 22.54 9.94
C GLN A 589 -7.52 22.55 10.36
N GLY A 590 -6.67 23.16 9.53
CA GLY A 590 -5.23 23.30 9.77
C GLY A 590 -4.42 22.02 9.56
N GLU A 591 -3.13 22.20 9.30
CA GLU A 591 -2.11 21.14 9.28
C GLU A 591 -0.77 21.66 9.77
#